data_AF-A0A0K2ZEX2-F1
#
_entry.id   AF-A0A0K2ZEX2-F1
#
_cell.length_a   1.000
_cell.length_b   1.000
_cell.length_c   1.000
_cell.angle_alpha   90.00
_cell.angle_beta   90.00
_cell.angle_gamma   90.00
#
_symmetry.space_group_name_H-M   'P 1'
#
loop_
_entity.id
_entity.type
_entity.pdbx_description
1 polymer ?
#
loop_
_entity_poly.entity_id
_entity_poly.type
_entity_poly.pdbx_seq_one_letter_code
_entity_poly.pdbx_strand_id
1 'polypeptide(L)'
;MRATTRRRAPTWARRSAEPVGPAFYNARLFTPLACHLPRAVMSDPDPAPADPCPQAPQPPLPSDCCNSGCPLCVHDLYNDELARYRQALAAWRLRHPEAGPGA
;
A
#
# COMPACT_ATOMS: atom_id res chain seq x y z
N MET A 1 -47.22 -37.52 9.42
CA MET A 1 -47.91 -36.38 8.77
C MET A 1 -47.00 -35.16 8.90
N ARG A 2 -46.27 -34.77 7.84
CA ARG A 2 -45.34 -33.63 7.85
C ARG A 2 -45.89 -32.51 6.96
N ALA A 3 -46.26 -31.40 7.57
CA ALA A 3 -46.84 -30.23 6.92
C ALA A 3 -45.80 -29.54 6.02
N THR A 4 -46.06 -29.48 4.72
CA THR A 4 -45.24 -28.78 3.73
C THR A 4 -45.64 -27.30 3.70
N THR A 5 -44.94 -26.46 4.46
CA THR A 5 -45.08 -25.00 4.38
C THR A 5 -44.45 -24.50 3.08
N ARG A 6 -45.30 -24.27 2.07
CA ARG A 6 -44.93 -23.61 0.80
C ARG A 6 -44.53 -22.16 1.11
N ARG A 7 -43.25 -21.89 1.34
CA ARG A 7 -42.74 -20.51 1.52
C ARG A 7 -42.97 -19.74 0.21
N ARG A 8 -43.87 -18.76 0.23
CA ARG A 8 -44.04 -17.78 -0.85
C ARG A 8 -42.78 -16.92 -0.92
N ALA A 9 -42.13 -16.88 -2.08
CA ALA A 9 -41.01 -15.96 -2.32
C ALA A 9 -41.52 -14.51 -2.34
N PRO A 10 -40.77 -13.55 -1.78
CA PRO A 10 -41.14 -12.14 -1.78
C PRO A 10 -41.02 -11.51 -3.19
N THR A 11 -41.89 -10.55 -3.46
CA THR A 11 -42.17 -9.92 -4.78
C THR A 11 -41.05 -9.04 -5.36
N TRP A 12 -39.91 -8.91 -4.68
CA TRP A 12 -38.78 -8.10 -5.16
C TRP A 12 -37.81 -8.86 -6.08
N ALA A 13 -37.95 -10.18 -6.22
CA ALA A 13 -37.09 -11.03 -7.07
C ALA A 13 -37.29 -10.82 -8.59
N ARG A 14 -37.98 -9.75 -9.01
CA ARG A 14 -38.38 -9.49 -10.40
C ARG A 14 -38.17 -8.02 -10.78
N ARG A 15 -37.05 -7.42 -10.41
CA ARG A 15 -36.58 -6.19 -11.07
C ARG A 15 -35.34 -6.53 -11.89
N SER A 16 -35.60 -6.63 -13.18
CA SER A 16 -34.70 -6.97 -14.27
C SER A 16 -33.46 -6.08 -14.29
N ALA A 17 -32.33 -6.71 -14.60
CA ALA A 17 -31.14 -6.08 -15.10
C ALA A 17 -31.48 -5.31 -16.39
N GLU A 18 -31.24 -4.00 -16.39
CA GLU A 18 -31.18 -3.21 -17.62
C GLU A 18 -29.70 -3.13 -18.05
N PRO A 19 -29.37 -3.47 -19.31
CA PRO A 19 -28.00 -3.32 -19.81
C PRO A 19 -27.72 -1.83 -20.05
N VAL A 20 -26.91 -1.23 -19.19
CA VAL A 20 -26.30 0.08 -19.42
C VAL A 20 -25.30 -0.10 -20.57
N GLY A 21 -25.63 0.49 -21.73
CA GLY A 21 -25.09 0.10 -23.03
C GLY A 21 -23.60 0.35 -23.28
N PRO A 22 -23.05 -0.19 -24.38
CA PRO A 22 -21.71 0.12 -24.86
C PRO A 22 -21.77 1.08 -26.06
N ALA A 23 -21.26 2.30 -25.92
CA ALA A 23 -21.05 3.15 -27.08
C ALA A 23 -20.03 4.29 -26.79
N PHE A 24 -18.86 4.17 -27.42
CA PHE A 24 -17.93 5.27 -27.75
C PHE A 24 -17.08 5.85 -26.61
N TYR A 25 -16.19 5.01 -26.08
CA TYR A 25 -14.90 5.45 -25.55
C TYR A 25 -14.12 6.11 -26.69
N ASN A 26 -14.05 7.44 -26.69
CA ASN A 26 -13.42 8.25 -27.74
C ASN A 26 -11.95 7.83 -27.96
N ALA A 27 -11.73 7.13 -29.07
CA ALA A 27 -10.42 6.95 -29.66
C ALA A 27 -9.95 8.30 -30.25
N ARG A 28 -8.67 8.63 -30.04
CA ARG A 28 -7.88 9.55 -30.87
C ARG A 28 -8.25 11.04 -30.85
N LEU A 29 -7.93 11.72 -29.75
CA LEU A 29 -7.43 13.09 -29.80
C LEU A 29 -6.04 13.11 -29.16
N PHE A 30 -5.01 12.71 -29.91
CA PHE A 30 -4.11 13.64 -30.61
C PHE A 30 -2.95 14.15 -29.74
N THR A 31 -1.98 13.28 -29.48
CA THR A 31 -0.61 13.75 -29.18
C THR A 31 0.43 12.86 -29.86
N PRO A 32 1.14 13.34 -30.89
CA PRO A 32 2.35 12.70 -31.39
C PRO A 32 3.53 13.07 -30.48
N LEU A 33 3.50 12.62 -29.22
CA LEU A 33 4.60 12.81 -28.27
C LEU A 33 5.59 11.61 -28.28
N ALA A 34 5.77 10.98 -29.44
CA ALA A 34 6.68 9.84 -29.59
C ALA A 34 8.14 10.24 -29.85
N CYS A 35 8.44 11.54 -30.01
CA CYS A 35 9.81 12.04 -30.25
C CYS A 35 10.51 12.66 -29.02
N HIS A 36 9.86 12.68 -27.85
CA HIS A 36 10.41 13.27 -26.62
C HIS A 36 10.42 12.31 -25.43
N LEU A 37 10.52 11.00 -25.66
CA LEU A 37 10.88 10.10 -24.57
C LEU A 37 12.42 10.02 -24.51
N PRO A 38 13.10 10.73 -23.59
CA PRO A 38 14.46 10.34 -23.27
C PRO A 38 14.38 8.91 -22.76
N ARG A 39 14.90 8.00 -23.60
CA ARG A 39 15.39 6.66 -23.30
C ARG A 39 15.44 6.43 -21.80
N ALA A 40 14.48 5.65 -21.31
CA ALA A 40 14.44 5.11 -19.97
C ALA A 40 15.81 4.47 -19.65
N VAL A 41 16.69 5.24 -19.02
CA VAL A 41 17.76 4.73 -18.17
C VAL A 41 17.11 4.42 -16.82
N MET A 42 16.14 3.50 -16.83
CA MET A 42 15.65 2.90 -15.60
C MET A 42 16.70 1.87 -15.23
N SER A 43 17.53 2.28 -14.27
CA SER A 43 18.68 1.59 -13.69
C SER A 43 18.56 0.07 -13.74
N ASP A 44 19.62 -0.59 -14.22
CA ASP A 44 19.89 -1.98 -13.87
C ASP A 44 19.78 -2.09 -12.34
N PRO A 45 18.95 -3.01 -11.81
CA PRO A 45 18.94 -3.25 -10.38
C PRO A 45 20.31 -3.82 -10.03
N ASP A 46 21.11 -3.05 -9.30
CA ASP A 46 22.21 -3.58 -8.51
C ASP A 46 21.66 -4.80 -7.75
N PRO A 47 22.35 -5.96 -7.75
CA PRO A 47 21.89 -7.14 -7.03
C PRO A 47 21.98 -6.84 -5.52
N ALA A 48 20.99 -6.10 -5.02
CA ALA A 48 20.81 -5.86 -3.61
C ALA A 48 20.80 -7.24 -2.92
N PRO A 49 21.44 -7.35 -1.74
CA PRO A 49 21.41 -8.59 -0.99
C PRO A 49 19.95 -9.03 -0.82
N ALA A 50 19.70 -10.35 -0.94
CA ALA A 50 18.34 -10.90 -0.95
C ALA A 50 17.54 -10.60 0.33
N ASP A 51 18.21 -10.18 1.41
CA ASP A 51 17.61 -9.76 2.68
C ASP A 51 18.42 -8.59 3.28
N PRO A 52 18.19 -7.34 2.82
CA PRO A 52 18.93 -6.19 3.31
C PRO A 52 18.57 -5.87 4.76
N CYS A 53 19.51 -5.28 5.51
CA CYS A 53 19.23 -4.80 6.86
C CYS A 53 18.11 -3.76 6.81
N PRO A 54 17.09 -3.83 7.69
CA PRO A 54 16.08 -2.78 7.77
C PRO A 54 16.74 -1.44 8.10
N GLN A 55 16.20 -0.35 7.57
CA GLN A 55 16.71 1.00 7.80
C GLN A 55 15.92 1.69 8.92
N ALA A 56 16.61 2.40 9.80
CA ALA A 56 15.98 3.18 10.85
C ALA A 56 15.15 4.34 10.26
N PRO A 57 13.96 4.64 10.81
CA PRO A 57 13.19 5.80 10.40
C PRO A 57 13.92 7.09 10.75
N GLN A 58 13.72 8.12 9.94
CA GLN A 58 14.30 9.44 10.19
C GLN A 58 13.56 10.12 11.35
N PRO A 59 14.27 10.65 12.37
CA PRO A 59 13.62 11.39 13.45
C PRO A 59 12.94 12.67 12.93
N PRO A 60 11.72 12.98 13.39
CA PRO A 60 11.04 14.21 13.02
C PRO A 60 11.76 15.43 13.62
N LEU A 61 11.65 16.57 12.94
CA LEU A 61 12.18 17.83 13.46
C LEU A 61 11.28 18.36 14.58
N PRO A 62 11.83 19.15 15.52
CA PRO A 62 11.01 19.80 16.54
C PRO A 62 9.92 20.71 15.96
N SER A 63 10.15 21.29 14.77
CA SER A 63 9.19 22.10 14.03
C SER A 63 8.02 21.32 13.44
N ASP A 64 8.16 19.99 13.29
CA ASP A 64 7.11 19.14 12.74
C ASP A 64 6.02 18.85 13.79
N CYS A 65 6.35 19.03 15.07
CA CYS A 65 5.40 18.94 16.16
C CYS A 65 4.66 20.28 16.34
N CYS A 66 3.32 20.25 16.23
CA CYS A 66 2.48 21.43 16.38
C CYS A 66 2.48 22.03 17.81
N ASN A 67 2.93 21.27 18.82
CA ASN A 67 2.99 21.67 20.25
C ASN A 67 1.67 22.21 20.85
N SER A 68 0.54 21.97 20.20
CA SER A 68 -0.79 22.49 20.57
C SER A 68 -1.71 21.42 21.16
N GLY A 69 -1.20 20.19 21.34
CA GLY A 69 -1.99 19.05 21.81
C GLY A 69 -2.87 18.42 20.72
N CYS A 70 -2.40 18.40 19.47
CA CYS A 70 -3.08 17.68 18.39
C CYS A 70 -3.31 16.21 18.77
N PRO A 71 -4.46 15.62 18.37
CA PRO A 71 -4.79 14.24 18.69
C PRO A 71 -3.87 13.20 18.04
N LEU A 72 -3.06 13.60 17.05
CA LEU A 72 -2.05 12.77 16.42
C LEU A 72 -0.71 13.53 16.43
N CYS A 73 0.25 13.03 17.22
CA CYS A 73 1.58 13.62 17.32
C CYS A 73 2.55 12.92 16.35
N VAL A 74 3.40 13.69 15.67
CA VAL A 74 4.45 13.14 14.80
C VAL A 74 5.44 12.27 15.57
N HIS A 75 5.72 12.61 16.84
CA HIS A 75 6.59 11.81 17.70
C HIS A 75 5.97 10.45 18.04
N ASP A 76 4.64 10.38 18.19
CA ASP A 76 3.95 9.11 18.45
C ASP A 76 4.03 8.20 17.23
N LEU A 77 3.77 8.74 16.03
CA LEU A 77 3.93 8.02 14.76
C LEU A 77 5.37 7.51 14.57
N TYR A 78 6.36 8.36 14.84
CA TYR A 78 7.77 7.99 14.77
C TYR A 78 8.11 6.88 15.78
N ASN A 79 7.60 6.95 17.00
CA ASN A 79 7.83 5.92 18.01
C ASN A 79 7.24 4.57 17.61
N ASP A 80 6.05 4.57 17.00
CA ASP A 80 5.42 3.36 16.46
C ASP A 80 6.24 2.75 15.32
N GLU A 81 6.74 3.58 14.41
CA GLU A 81 7.60 3.14 13.32
C GLU A 81 8.94 2.59 13.84
N LEU A 82 9.52 3.26 14.84
CA LEU A 82 10.75 2.84 15.51
C LEU A 82 10.57 1.49 16.22
N ALA A 83 9.40 1.23 16.80
CA ALA A 83 9.07 -0.06 17.38
C ALA A 83 9.05 -1.19 16.32
N ARG A 84 8.43 -0.93 15.16
CA ARG A 84 8.43 -1.89 14.04
C ARG A 84 9.84 -2.13 13.50
N TYR A 85 10.63 -1.06 13.36
CA TYR A 85 12.03 -1.15 12.95
C TYR A 85 12.83 -2.06 13.89
N ARG A 86 12.71 -1.87 15.22
CA ARG A 86 13.41 -2.70 16.21
C ARG A 86 13.03 -4.18 16.10
N GLN A 87 11.75 -4.48 15.87
CA GLN A 87 11.29 -5.86 15.66
C GLN A 87 11.86 -6.46 14.37
N ALA A 88 11.84 -5.70 13.28
CA ALA A 88 12.41 -6.13 12.00
C ALA A 88 13.92 -6.36 12.12
N LEU A 89 14.64 -5.46 12.79
CA LEU A 89 16.08 -5.56 13.01
C LEU A 89 16.43 -6.78 13.87
N ALA A 90 15.66 -7.05 14.93
CA ALA A 90 15.85 -8.25 15.74
C ALA A 90 15.63 -9.53 14.90
N ALA A 91 14.56 -9.59 14.10
CA ALA A 91 14.31 -10.72 13.22
C ALA A 91 15.40 -10.89 12.15
N TRP A 92 15.92 -9.78 11.60
CA TRP A 92 17.02 -9.79 10.65
C TRP A 92 18.31 -10.32 11.30
N ARG A 93 18.67 -9.85 12.50
CA ARG A 93 19.85 -10.33 13.23
C ARG A 93 19.82 -11.84 13.55
N LEU A 94 18.63 -12.42 13.72
CA LEU A 94 18.48 -13.87 13.88
C LEU A 94 18.81 -14.65 12.59
N ARG A 95 18.56 -14.05 11.42
CA ARG A 95 18.89 -14.63 10.11
C ARG A 95 20.33 -14.35 9.67
N HIS A 96 20.94 -13.28 10.20
CA HIS A 96 22.29 -12.79 9.85
C HIS A 96 23.21 -12.77 11.09
N PRO A 97 23.58 -13.93 11.66
CA PRO A 97 24.48 -13.98 12.83
C PRO A 97 25.90 -13.44 12.56
N GLU A 98 26.33 -13.37 11.30
CA GLU A 98 27.61 -12.82 10.87
C GLU A 98 27.66 -11.28 10.86
N ALA A 99 26.50 -10.63 10.80
CA ALA A 99 26.39 -9.18 10.83
C ALA A 99 26.53 -8.68 12.27
N GLY A 100 27.79 -8.54 12.72
CA GLY A 100 28.15 -8.14 14.07
C GLY A 100 27.41 -6.87 14.58
N PRO A 101 27.57 -6.51 15.86
CA PRO A 101 26.68 -5.58 16.59
C PRO A 101 26.59 -4.12 16.08
N GLY A 102 27.17 -3.78 14.94
CA GLY A 102 27.08 -2.47 14.28
C GLY A 102 26.21 -2.41 13.03
N ALA A 103 25.53 -3.51 12.66
CA ALA A 103 24.55 -3.55 11.56
C ALA A 103 23.13 -3.19 12.02
#